data_AF-K0XUE7-F1
#
_entry.id   AF-K0XUE7-F1
#
_cell.length_a   1.000
_cell.length_b   1.000
_cell.length_c   1.000
_cell.angle_alpha   90.00
_cell.angle_beta   90.00
_cell.angle_gamma   90.00
#
_symmetry.space_group_name_H-M   'P 1'
#
loop_
_entity.id
_entity.type
_entity.pdbx_description
1 polymer ?
#
loop_
_entity_poly.entity_id
_entity_poly.type
_entity_poly.pdbx_seq_one_letter_code
_entity_poly.pdbx_strand_id
1 'polypeptide(L)' 'MTESKHDKFIRVAESRTNKIIDMIRLLSNCSNTATYEYTDEDVKKIFSALESELKACKSKYQDISNKENKFTLR' A
#
# COMPACT_ATOMS: atom_id res chain seq x y z
N MET A 1 15.51 7.46 -26.95
CA MET A 1 16.04 6.44 -26.03
C MET A 1 14.89 5.68 -25.42
N THR A 2 15.00 4.37 -25.30
CA THR A 2 14.04 3.50 -24.60
C THR A 2 14.22 3.63 -23.09
N GLU A 3 13.12 3.79 -22.34
CA GLU A 3 13.10 3.87 -20.88
C GLU A 3 13.73 2.61 -20.24
N SER A 4 14.58 2.77 -19.21
CA SER A 4 15.13 1.61 -18.49
C SER A 4 14.08 0.97 -17.58
N LYS A 5 14.30 -0.29 -17.17
CA LYS A 5 13.40 -0.97 -16.20
C LYS A 5 13.32 -0.21 -14.87
N HIS A 6 14.41 0.44 -14.46
CA HIS A 6 14.47 1.20 -13.22
C HIS A 6 13.71 2.51 -13.33
N ASP A 7 13.89 3.26 -14.43
CA ASP A 7 13.16 4.52 -14.67
C ASP A 7 11.65 4.26 -14.75
N LYS A 8 11.25 3.18 -15.44
CA LYS A 8 9.87 2.72 -15.50
C LYS A 8 9.31 2.41 -14.11
N PHE A 9 10.10 1.75 -13.26
CA PHE A 9 9.71 1.46 -11.88
C PHE A 9 9.49 2.75 -11.09
N ILE A 10 10.44 3.69 -11.11
CA ILE A 10 10.33 4.97 -10.40
C ILE A 10 9.07 5.70 -10.83
N ARG A 11 8.89 5.93 -12.14
CA ARG A 11 7.73 6.67 -12.66
C ARG A 11 6.40 6.04 -12.27
N VAL A 12 6.29 4.71 -12.39
CA VAL A 12 5.04 3.99 -12.08
C VAL A 12 4.79 3.93 -10.57
N ALA A 13 5.82 3.65 -9.77
CA ALA A 13 5.70 3.58 -8.32
C ALA A 13 5.35 4.94 -7.73
N GLU A 14 6.05 6.00 -8.11
CA GLU A 14 5.79 7.37 -7.66
C GLU A 14 4.37 7.82 -8.00
N SER A 15 3.94 7.64 -9.25
CA SER A 15 2.58 7.98 -9.68
C SER A 15 1.52 7.23 -8.86
N ARG A 16 1.72 5.95 -8.57
CA ARG A 16 0.79 5.15 -7.77
C ARG A 16 0.78 5.57 -6.31
N THR A 17 1.95 5.81 -5.71
CA THR A 17 2.08 6.25 -4.33
C THR A 17 1.36 7.59 -4.12
N ASN A 18 1.57 8.56 -5.01
CA ASN A 18 0.90 9.86 -4.90
C ASN A 18 -0.63 9.74 -4.99
N LYS A 19 -1.13 8.91 -5.92
CA LYS A 19 -2.58 8.63 -6.01
C LYS A 19 -3.14 8.02 -4.72
N ILE A 20 -2.43 7.06 -4.12
CA ILE A 20 -2.85 6.45 -2.85
C ILE A 20 -2.90 7.50 -1.73
N ILE A 21 -1.88 8.35 -1.63
CA ILE A 21 -1.82 9.43 -0.64
C ILE A 21 -3.01 10.39 -0.82
N ASP A 22 -3.31 10.78 -2.05
CA ASP A 22 -4.43 11.69 -2.33
C ASP A 22 -5.79 11.05 -2.02
N MET A 23 -5.96 9.74 -2.29
CA MET A 23 -7.17 9.03 -1.88
C MET A 23 -7.31 8.93 -0.35
N ILE A 24 -6.21 8.72 0.38
CA ILE A 24 -6.23 8.73 1.86
C ILE A 24 -6.62 10.13 2.38
N ARG A 25 -6.13 11.20 1.76
CA ARG A 25 -6.54 12.57 2.09
C ARG A 25 -8.03 12.78 1.87
N LEU A 26 -8.57 12.32 0.74
CA LEU A 26 -10.01 12.40 0.49
C LEU A 26 -10.82 11.58 1.51
N LEU A 27 -10.35 10.39 1.86
CA LEU A 27 -10.97 9.56 2.89
C LEU A 27 -11.03 10.28 4.26
N SER A 28 -10.02 11.10 4.58
CA SER A 28 -10.03 11.89 5.81
C SER A 28 -11.19 12.90 5.88
N ASN A 29 -11.71 13.36 4.73
CA ASN A 29 -12.88 14.24 4.70
C ASN A 29 -14.15 13.55 5.22
N CYS A 30 -14.20 12.22 5.20
CA CYS A 30 -15.30 11.45 5.79
C CYS A 30 -15.35 11.54 7.32
N SER A 31 -14.30 12.05 7.98
CA SER A 31 -14.28 12.32 9.43
C SER A 31 -15.20 13.48 9.85
N ASN A 32 -15.76 14.22 8.89
CA ASN A 32 -16.66 15.32 9.19
C ASN A 32 -18.02 14.81 9.70
N THR A 33 -18.18 14.75 11.02
CA THR A 33 -19.41 14.30 11.68
C THR A 33 -20.61 15.22 11.47
N ALA A 34 -20.41 16.46 11.00
CA ALA A 34 -21.51 17.33 10.60
C ALA A 34 -22.14 16.92 9.27
N THR A 35 -21.41 16.16 8.43
CA THR A 35 -21.89 15.65 7.14
C THR A 35 -22.21 14.17 7.18
N TYR A 36 -21.49 13.40 7.99
CA TYR A 36 -21.56 11.94 8.03
C TYR A 36 -21.83 11.42 9.44
N GLU A 37 -22.61 10.35 9.51
CA GLU A 37 -22.75 9.55 10.73
C GLU A 37 -21.98 8.24 10.52
N TYR A 38 -21.15 7.89 11.51
CA TYR A 38 -20.37 6.67 11.51
C TYR A 38 -20.08 6.25 12.95
N THR A 39 -19.82 4.97 13.13
CA THR A 39 -19.41 4.41 14.43
C THR A 39 -17.91 4.19 14.49
N ASP A 40 -17.37 4.04 15.70
CA ASP A 40 -15.98 3.61 15.89
C ASP A 40 -15.69 2.27 15.20
N GLU A 41 -16.69 1.40 15.08
CA GLU A 41 -16.56 0.12 14.41
C GLU A 41 -16.39 0.28 12.89
N ASP A 42 -17.08 1.25 12.28
CA ASP A 42 -16.90 1.57 10.86
C ASP A 42 -15.48 2.08 10.58
N VAL A 43 -14.99 2.99 11.45
CA VAL A 43 -13.62 3.51 11.38
C VAL A 43 -12.60 2.39 11.51
N LYS A 44 -12.77 1.49 12.49
CA LYS A 44 -11.89 0.32 12.68
C LYS A 44 -11.85 -0.57 11.46
N LYS A 45 -13.00 -0.88 10.84
CA LYS A 45 -13.08 -1.71 9.64
C LYS A 45 -12.35 -1.08 8.46
N ILE A 46 -12.53 0.23 8.25
CA ILE A 46 -11.83 0.97 7.18
C ILE A 46 -10.32 0.85 7.33
N PHE A 47 -9.78 1.19 8.50
CA PHE A 47 -8.33 1.19 8.71
C PHE A 47 -7.74 -0.23 8.75
N SER A 48 -8.45 -1.20 9.33
CA SER A 48 -8.01 -2.60 9.32
C SER A 48 -7.87 -3.15 7.89
N ALA A 49 -8.79 -2.80 6.98
CA ALA A 49 -8.70 -3.19 5.58
C ALA A 49 -7.50 -2.55 4.88
N LEU A 50 -7.28 -1.24 5.09
CA LEU A 50 -6.15 -0.51 4.51
C LEU A 50 -4.80 -1.04 5.00
N GLU A 51 -4.66 -1.29 6.31
CA GLU A 51 -3.44 -1.83 6.90
C GLU A 51 -3.14 -3.25 6.41
N SER A 52 -4.18 -4.10 6.29
CA SER A 52 -4.04 -5.46 5.75
C SER A 52 -3.52 -5.45 4.32
N GLU A 53 -4.11 -4.63 3.44
CA GLU A 53 -3.66 -4.50 2.05
C GLU A 53 -2.26 -3.91 1.96
N LEU A 54 -1.93 -2.90 2.78
CA LEU A 54 -0.58 -2.33 2.82
C LEU A 54 0.46 -3.38 3.26
N LYS A 55 0.13 -4.21 4.25
CA LYS A 55 0.98 -5.32 4.70
C LYS A 55 1.18 -6.35 3.60
N ALA A 56 0.12 -6.75 2.89
CA ALA A 56 0.19 -7.69 1.76
C ALA A 56 0.98 -7.11 0.57
N CYS A 57 0.87 -5.81 0.31
CA CYS A 57 1.68 -5.13 -0.69
C CYS A 57 3.16 -5.16 -0.31
N LYS A 58 3.50 -4.83 0.95
CA LYS A 58 4.88 -4.85 1.46
C LYS A 58 5.50 -6.25 1.41
N SER A 59 4.74 -7.30 1.73
CA SER A 59 5.25 -8.67 1.73
C SER A 59 5.72 -9.10 0.34
N LYS A 60 5.05 -8.68 -0.75
CA LYS A 60 5.47 -8.98 -2.12
C LYS A 60 6.87 -8.45 -2.48
N TYR A 61 7.32 -7.36 -1.86
CA TYR A 61 8.68 -6.87 -2.03
C TYR A 61 9.71 -7.67 -1.22
N GLN A 62 9.29 -8.27 -0.10
CA GLN A 62 10.12 -9.09 0.78
C GLN A 62 10.25 -10.53 0.28
N ASP A 63 9.19 -11.10 -0.30
CA ASP A 63 9.16 -12.46 -0.84
C ASP A 63 10.14 -12.65 -2.01
N ILE A 64 10.48 -11.56 -2.73
CA ILE A 64 11.48 -11.58 -3.80
C ILE A 64 12.91 -11.78 -3.24
N SER A 65 13.16 -11.39 -1.98
CA SER A 65 14.46 -11.56 -1.32
C SER A 65 14.67 -12.98 -0.75
N ASN A 66 13.63 -13.81 -0.69
CA ASN A 66 13.67 -15.19 -0.19
C ASN A 66 13.86 -16.23 -1.31
N LYS A 67 14.62 -15.89 -2.36
CA LYS A 67 15.04 -16.88 -3.37
C LYS A 67 16.34 -17.56 -2.94
N GLU A 68 16.20 -18.84 -2.60
CA GLU A 68 17.22 -19.86 -2.31
C GLU A 68 17.95 -19.78 -0.96
N ASN A 69 17.29 -20.23 0.10
CA ASN A 69 18.01 -21.07 1.06
C ASN A 69 18.09 -22.48 0.49
N LYS A 70 19.05 -22.71 -0.42
CA LYS A 70 19.48 -24.08 -0.72
C LYS A 70 20.01 -24.68 0.58
N PHE A 71 19.29 -25.67 1.09
CA PHE A 71 19.75 -26.47 2.21
C PHE A 71 21.10 -27.11 1.86
N THR A 72 22.11 -26.91 2.70
CA THR A 72 23.43 -27.57 2.59
C THR A 72 23.72 -28.37 3.86
N LEU A 73 24.06 -29.65 3.70
CA LEU A 73 24.60 -30.53 4.75
C LEU A 73 26.13 -30.45 4.79
N ARG A 74 26.67 -29.25 4.97
CA ARG A 74 28.09 -29.04 5.28
C ARG A 74 28.22 -28.07 6.42
#